data_AF-A0A8D8MI35-F1
#
_entry.id   AF-A0A8D8MI35-F1
#
_cell.length_a   1.000
_cell.length_b   1.000
_cell.length_c   1.000
_cell.angle_alpha   90.00
_cell.angle_beta   90.00
_cell.angle_gamma   90.00
#
_symmetry.space_group_name_H-M   'P 1'
#
loop_
_entity.id
_entity.type
_entity.pdbx_description
1 polymer ?
#
loop_
_entity_poly.entity_id
_entity_poly.type
_entity_poly.pdbx_seq_one_letter_code
_entity_poly.pdbx_strand_id
1 'polypeptide(L)'
;MVTLGPKKDGGPNAEFFNAPESLQGFETVRQWLQKNFKKYLAPDPPTKESLAQLIVQFVQYQETKLGKSSQDPPTTRLPMRCFMDFKPGGALCHILATMYRYKAEQRWRKFDFTVNKNPMRKDPIIQMLLDMETALIEAECMRLPIVYIRPEVDKQTANRITDIVTNHQGEMTPDEEEATHIIYPAVDPLPEDYARPTFRRDKHVMIHWYYFPESFDTWVPNTFDLPDNVPDCPLSPGDRWRVSASWVTDLEEYNEWMAEEDYEVDEAGRKKVHKHRLSVDDLMSAGDEKVKKPGKLTHQKRKRSPSPQAKGGKRKSGRSPAVFQKKPRADDEESEDLTKDMDDPPAETNLTEVKAS
;
A
#
# COMPACT_ATOMS: atom_id res chain seq x y z
N MET A 1 -14.66 -21.53 9.46
CA MET A 1 -13.47 -21.03 8.77
C MET A 1 -13.86 -19.73 8.09
N VAL A 2 -13.24 -18.61 8.48
CA VAL A 2 -13.31 -17.41 7.65
C VAL A 2 -12.50 -17.76 6.40
N THR A 3 -13.16 -17.85 5.25
CA THR A 3 -12.48 -18.06 3.96
C THR A 3 -11.68 -16.81 3.67
N LEU A 4 -10.35 -16.94 3.70
CA LEU A 4 -9.43 -15.87 3.34
C LEU A 4 -9.61 -15.56 1.85
N GLY A 5 -9.99 -14.31 1.55
CA GLY A 5 -10.36 -13.87 0.21
C GLY A 5 -10.77 -12.39 0.21
N PRO A 6 -11.03 -11.81 -0.98
CA PRO A 6 -11.58 -10.48 -1.07
C PRO A 6 -12.91 -10.41 -0.36
N LYS A 7 -13.25 -9.23 0.13
CA LYS A 7 -14.60 -8.99 0.63
C LYS A 7 -15.63 -9.22 -0.47
N LYS A 8 -16.87 -9.50 -0.07
CA LYS A 8 -17.98 -9.73 -1.00
C LYS A 8 -18.38 -8.47 -1.77
N ASP A 9 -18.11 -7.31 -1.19
CA ASP A 9 -18.42 -5.99 -1.71
C ASP A 9 -17.39 -4.97 -1.22
N GLY A 10 -17.47 -3.74 -1.74
CA GLY A 10 -16.60 -2.62 -1.37
C GLY A 10 -16.99 -1.94 -0.05
N GLY A 11 -17.79 -2.59 0.80
CA GLY A 11 -18.28 -2.05 2.07
C GLY A 11 -17.17 -1.82 3.11
N PRO A 12 -17.47 -1.17 4.25
CA PRO A 12 -16.46 -0.81 5.24
C PRO A 12 -15.87 -2.01 5.97
N ASN A 13 -14.57 -1.95 6.27
CA ASN A 13 -13.96 -2.87 7.23
C ASN A 13 -14.22 -2.37 8.66
N ALA A 14 -15.41 -2.67 9.20
CA ALA A 14 -15.84 -2.17 10.50
C ALA A 14 -14.92 -2.61 11.65
N GLU A 15 -14.35 -3.82 11.57
CA GLU A 15 -13.37 -4.30 12.55
C GLU A 15 -12.10 -3.46 12.54
N PHE A 16 -11.57 -3.14 11.36
CA PHE A 16 -10.43 -2.24 11.22
C PHE A 16 -10.71 -0.86 11.82
N PHE A 17 -11.83 -0.22 11.47
CA PHE A 17 -12.12 1.15 11.94
C PHE A 17 -12.37 1.24 13.45
N ASN A 18 -12.84 0.14 14.07
CA ASN A 18 -13.07 0.07 15.53
C ASN A 18 -11.88 -0.52 16.30
N ALA A 19 -10.81 -0.96 15.62
CA ALA A 19 -9.62 -1.46 16.28
C ALA A 19 -8.97 -0.35 17.15
N PRO A 20 -8.39 -0.68 18.32
CA PRO A 20 -7.80 0.30 19.24
C PRO A 20 -6.79 1.25 18.57
N GLU A 21 -5.98 0.73 17.65
CA GLU A 21 -4.97 1.47 16.91
C GLU A 21 -5.62 2.46 15.93
N SER A 22 -6.67 2.03 15.24
CA SER A 22 -7.45 2.91 14.36
C SER A 22 -8.15 4.01 15.13
N LEU A 23 -8.71 3.70 16.30
CA LEU A 23 -9.29 4.71 17.20
C LEU A 23 -8.24 5.73 17.67
N GLN A 24 -6.98 5.32 17.89
CA GLN A 24 -5.90 6.25 18.17
C GLN A 24 -5.56 7.13 16.95
N GLY A 25 -5.70 6.60 15.73
CA GLY A 25 -5.66 7.39 14.50
C GLY A 25 -6.80 8.43 14.46
N PHE A 26 -8.02 8.03 14.75
CA PHE A 26 -9.16 8.95 14.84
C PHE A 26 -9.00 10.02 15.92
N GLU A 27 -8.30 9.72 17.02
CA GLU A 27 -7.96 10.73 18.04
C GLU A 27 -7.04 11.81 17.46
N THR A 28 -6.06 11.42 16.63
CA THR A 28 -5.18 12.36 15.91
C THR A 28 -5.99 13.26 14.98
N VAL A 29 -6.90 12.66 14.21
CA VAL A 29 -7.80 13.38 13.30
C VAL A 29 -8.73 14.32 14.07
N ARG A 30 -9.30 13.87 15.20
CA ARG A 30 -10.17 14.67 16.08
C ARG A 30 -9.45 15.91 16.59
N GLN A 31 -8.20 15.79 17.04
CA GLN A 31 -7.41 16.93 17.50
C GLN A 31 -7.15 17.93 16.37
N TRP A 32 -6.81 17.45 15.18
CA TRP A 32 -6.63 18.32 14.01
C TRP A 32 -7.93 19.04 13.63
N LEU A 33 -9.07 18.34 13.63
CA LEU A 33 -10.39 18.92 13.38
C LEU A 33 -10.73 20.00 14.42
N GLN A 34 -10.48 19.74 15.70
CA GLN A 34 -10.71 20.72 16.77
C GLN A 34 -9.83 21.97 16.66
N LYS A 35 -8.60 21.83 16.14
CA LYS A 35 -7.70 22.96 15.91
C LYS A 35 -8.13 23.81 14.72
N ASN A 36 -8.47 23.19 13.59
CA ASN A 36 -8.64 23.89 12.32
C ASN A 36 -10.10 24.18 11.94
N PHE A 37 -11.06 23.38 12.44
CA PHE A 37 -12.47 23.43 12.07
C PHE A 37 -13.41 23.61 13.28
N LYS A 38 -12.90 24.14 14.40
CA LYS A 38 -13.62 24.32 15.68
C LYS A 38 -15.03 24.90 15.53
N LYS A 39 -15.21 25.88 14.64
CA LYS A 39 -16.49 26.60 14.45
C LYS A 39 -17.64 25.67 14.02
N TYR A 40 -17.35 24.61 13.27
CA TYR A 40 -18.36 23.64 12.81
C TYR A 40 -18.61 22.51 13.82
N LEU A 41 -17.67 22.32 14.76
CA LEU A 41 -17.69 21.22 15.74
C LEU A 41 -18.23 21.65 17.10
N ALA A 42 -18.12 22.93 17.45
CA ALA A 42 -18.52 23.44 18.76
C ALA A 42 -19.95 23.10 19.21
N PRO A 43 -20.97 23.04 18.32
CA PRO A 43 -22.32 22.64 18.72
C PRO A 43 -22.44 21.19 19.18
N ASP A 44 -21.61 20.30 18.63
CA ASP A 44 -21.63 18.86 18.89
C ASP A 44 -20.24 18.26 18.63
N PRO A 45 -19.31 18.37 19.61
CA PRO A 45 -17.93 17.96 19.41
C PRO A 45 -17.81 16.43 19.26
N PRO A 46 -17.16 15.92 18.20
CA PRO A 46 -17.02 14.49 17.98
C PRO A 46 -16.06 13.82 18.97
N THR A 47 -16.28 12.53 19.21
CA THR A 47 -15.30 11.60 19.79
C THR A 47 -14.63 10.77 18.69
N LYS A 48 -13.52 10.10 19.02
CA LYS A 48 -12.84 9.19 18.07
C LYS A 48 -13.75 8.05 17.61
N GLU A 49 -14.61 7.53 18.50
CA GLU A 49 -15.60 6.50 18.20
C GLU A 49 -16.71 7.03 17.29
N SER A 50 -17.20 8.24 17.51
CA SER A 50 -18.23 8.83 16.64
C SER A 50 -17.70 9.11 15.23
N LEU A 51 -16.44 9.51 15.11
CA LEU A 51 -15.78 9.68 13.80
C LEU A 51 -15.61 8.34 13.08
N ALA A 52 -15.16 7.30 13.78
CA ALA A 52 -15.05 5.95 13.21
C ALA A 52 -16.40 5.44 12.69
N GLN A 53 -17.45 5.57 13.51
CA GLN A 53 -18.80 5.17 13.11
C GLN A 53 -19.32 5.98 11.92
N LEU A 54 -19.02 7.27 11.85
CA LEU A 54 -19.41 8.13 10.74
C LEU A 54 -18.78 7.67 9.42
N ILE A 55 -17.48 7.33 9.44
CA ILE A 55 -16.77 6.81 8.28
C ILE A 55 -17.31 5.45 7.84
N VAL A 56 -17.57 4.54 8.78
CA VAL A 56 -18.19 3.24 8.48
C VAL A 56 -19.52 3.44 7.75
N GLN A 57 -20.38 4.34 8.24
CA GLN A 57 -21.67 4.61 7.61
C GLN A 57 -21.53 5.27 6.23
N PHE A 58 -20.57 6.19 6.06
CA PHE A 58 -20.35 6.86 4.78
C PHE A 58 -19.76 5.93 3.72
N VAL A 59 -18.80 5.08 4.10
CA VAL A 59 -18.25 4.06 3.20
C VAL A 59 -19.34 3.06 2.79
N GLN A 60 -20.22 2.66 3.72
CA GLN A 60 -21.38 1.83 3.38
C GLN A 60 -22.33 2.53 2.39
N TYR A 61 -22.51 3.84 2.51
CA TYR A 61 -23.27 4.62 1.53
C TYR A 61 -22.61 4.64 0.16
N GLN A 62 -21.29 4.85 0.09
CA GLN A 62 -20.56 4.76 -1.17
C GLN A 62 -20.77 3.39 -1.83
N GLU A 63 -20.63 2.30 -1.08
CA GLU A 63 -20.90 0.96 -1.63
C GLU A 63 -22.35 0.83 -2.14
N THR A 64 -23.33 1.25 -1.35
CA THR A 64 -24.75 1.06 -1.69
C THR A 64 -25.19 1.94 -2.86
N LYS A 65 -24.67 3.17 -2.97
CA LYS A 65 -25.10 4.16 -3.97
C LYS A 65 -24.22 4.17 -5.22
N LEU A 66 -22.93 3.88 -5.06
CA LEU A 66 -21.90 4.06 -6.07
C LEU A 66 -21.09 2.80 -6.35
N GLY A 67 -21.23 1.72 -5.56
CA GLY A 67 -20.47 0.49 -5.73
C GLY A 67 -20.85 -0.30 -6.99
N LYS A 68 -20.16 -1.41 -7.20
CA LYS A 68 -20.30 -2.31 -8.37
C LYS A 68 -21.74 -2.74 -8.69
N SER A 69 -22.59 -2.85 -7.66
CA SER A 69 -23.99 -3.25 -7.84
C SER A 69 -24.94 -2.08 -8.15
N SER A 70 -24.44 -0.85 -8.18
CA SER A 70 -25.24 0.34 -8.46
C SER A 70 -25.58 0.46 -9.94
N GLN A 71 -26.81 0.90 -10.21
CA GLN A 71 -27.24 1.23 -11.57
C GLN A 71 -27.02 2.72 -11.80
N ASP A 72 -26.10 3.05 -12.72
CA ASP A 72 -25.81 4.42 -13.15
C ASP A 72 -25.33 5.32 -11.99
N PRO A 73 -24.13 5.07 -11.43
CA PRO A 73 -23.62 5.86 -10.31
C PRO A 73 -23.37 7.32 -10.77
N PRO A 74 -23.86 8.32 -10.03
CA PRO A 74 -23.76 9.73 -10.43
C PRO A 74 -22.35 10.33 -10.33
N THR A 75 -21.39 9.60 -9.74
CA THR A 75 -19.99 10.01 -9.58
C THR A 75 -19.13 8.80 -9.21
N THR A 76 -17.82 8.92 -9.40
CA THR A 76 -16.80 7.98 -8.96
C THR A 76 -16.71 7.91 -7.43
N ARG A 77 -16.39 6.73 -6.89
CA ARG A 77 -16.12 6.55 -5.46
C ARG A 77 -14.79 7.18 -5.06
N LEU A 78 -14.72 7.70 -3.84
CA LEU A 78 -13.45 8.05 -3.22
C LEU A 78 -12.66 6.76 -2.90
N PRO A 79 -11.37 6.66 -3.28
CA PRO A 79 -10.55 5.49 -3.00
C PRO A 79 -10.45 5.16 -1.51
N MET A 80 -10.47 3.87 -1.15
CA MET A 80 -10.43 3.43 0.25
C MET A 80 -9.22 3.98 1.03
N ARG A 81 -8.06 4.16 0.37
CA ARG A 81 -6.85 4.76 0.98
C ARG A 81 -7.09 6.12 1.63
N CYS A 82 -8.00 6.93 1.08
CA CYS A 82 -8.33 8.25 1.63
C CYS A 82 -8.97 8.16 3.03
N PHE A 83 -9.68 7.07 3.33
CA PHE A 83 -10.31 6.84 4.64
C PHE A 83 -9.34 6.23 5.66
N MET A 84 -8.13 5.86 5.23
CA MET A 84 -7.12 5.21 6.07
C MET A 84 -5.91 6.12 6.38
N ASP A 85 -5.90 7.35 5.88
CA ASP A 85 -4.85 8.34 6.16
C ASP A 85 -5.14 9.14 7.44
N PHE A 86 -4.70 8.60 8.58
CA PHE A 86 -4.87 9.20 9.90
C PHE A 86 -3.87 10.32 10.24
N LYS A 87 -2.99 10.71 9.31
CA LYS A 87 -2.00 11.76 9.57
C LYS A 87 -2.69 13.09 9.87
N PRO A 88 -2.12 13.97 10.72
CA PRO A 88 -2.63 15.32 10.89
C PRO A 88 -2.65 16.05 9.55
N GLY A 89 -3.83 16.48 9.10
CA GLY A 89 -4.00 17.10 7.77
C GLY A 89 -4.00 16.13 6.59
N GLY A 90 -4.05 14.82 6.85
CA GLY A 90 -4.21 13.80 5.82
C GLY A 90 -5.62 13.73 5.24
N ALA A 91 -5.83 12.83 4.28
CA ALA A 91 -7.08 12.72 3.52
C ALA A 91 -8.33 12.62 4.42
N LEU A 92 -8.27 11.79 5.46
CA LEU A 92 -9.38 11.58 6.38
C LEU A 92 -9.76 12.84 7.17
N CYS A 93 -8.77 13.70 7.47
CA CYS A 93 -9.01 15.00 8.10
C CYS A 93 -9.87 15.90 7.19
N HIS A 94 -9.54 15.97 5.90
CA HIS A 94 -10.25 16.79 4.92
C HIS A 94 -11.65 16.24 4.59
N ILE A 95 -11.80 14.93 4.53
CA ILE A 95 -13.11 14.25 4.40
C ILE A 95 -14.03 14.66 5.55
N LEU A 96 -13.59 14.46 6.79
CA LEU A 96 -14.41 14.75 7.98
C LEU A 96 -14.66 16.26 8.13
N ALA A 97 -13.67 17.11 7.84
CA ALA A 97 -13.85 18.56 7.83
C ALA A 97 -14.97 18.99 6.87
N THR A 98 -14.98 18.41 5.67
CA THR A 98 -16.01 18.66 4.66
C THR A 98 -17.38 18.17 5.12
N MET A 99 -17.47 16.97 5.71
CA MET A 99 -18.72 16.47 6.29
C MET A 99 -19.31 17.41 7.34
N TYR A 100 -18.50 17.88 8.29
CA TYR A 100 -18.99 18.77 9.36
C TYR A 100 -19.31 20.18 8.85
N ARG A 101 -18.56 20.71 7.88
CA ARG A 101 -18.88 21.96 7.19
C ARG A 101 -20.25 21.84 6.52
N TYR A 102 -20.46 20.80 5.73
CA TYR A 102 -21.70 20.58 4.98
C TYR A 102 -22.90 20.34 5.92
N LYS A 103 -22.72 19.57 7.00
CA LYS A 103 -23.74 19.39 8.06
C LYS A 103 -24.20 20.73 8.62
N ALA A 104 -23.27 21.65 8.90
CA ALA A 104 -23.57 22.96 9.44
C ALA A 104 -24.29 23.86 8.42
N GLU A 105 -23.81 23.90 7.17
CA GLU A 105 -24.40 24.68 6.08
C GLU A 105 -25.83 24.23 5.77
N GLN A 106 -26.08 22.91 5.75
CA GLN A 106 -27.40 22.32 5.52
C GLN A 106 -28.28 22.25 6.78
N ARG A 107 -27.77 22.71 7.93
CA ARG A 107 -28.47 22.70 9.24
C ARG A 107 -28.98 21.31 9.64
N TRP A 108 -28.20 20.28 9.33
CA TRP A 108 -28.54 18.90 9.67
C TRP A 108 -28.40 18.64 11.16
N ARG A 109 -29.45 18.04 11.75
CA ARG A 109 -29.40 17.58 13.16
C ARG A 109 -28.43 16.42 13.32
N LYS A 110 -28.47 15.46 12.39
CA LYS A 110 -27.61 14.28 12.33
C LYS A 110 -27.23 13.99 10.89
N PHE A 111 -26.14 13.25 10.68
CA PHE A 111 -25.84 12.65 9.38
C PHE A 111 -26.88 11.55 9.09
N ASP A 112 -27.36 11.52 7.86
CA ASP A 112 -28.30 10.51 7.37
C ASP A 112 -27.86 10.09 5.98
N PHE A 113 -27.33 8.87 5.90
CA PHE A 113 -26.85 8.26 4.67
C PHE A 113 -27.82 7.24 4.10
N THR A 114 -29.12 7.39 4.38
CA THR A 114 -30.13 6.55 3.75
C THR A 114 -30.21 6.86 2.25
N VAL A 115 -29.98 5.84 1.42
CA VAL A 115 -30.05 5.97 -0.04
C VAL A 115 -31.48 6.24 -0.46
N ASN A 116 -31.70 7.41 -1.06
CA ASN A 116 -33.01 7.72 -1.64
C ASN A 116 -33.18 6.99 -2.98
N LYS A 117 -34.28 6.23 -3.10
CA LYS A 117 -34.63 5.50 -4.33
C LYS A 117 -35.37 6.36 -5.35
N ASN A 118 -35.77 7.59 -5.02
CA ASN A 118 -36.43 8.49 -5.95
C ASN A 118 -35.38 9.26 -6.78
N PRO A 119 -35.22 8.97 -8.08
CA PRO A 119 -34.19 9.59 -8.91
C PRO A 119 -34.41 11.09 -9.15
N MET A 120 -35.63 11.59 -8.96
CA MET A 120 -35.94 13.02 -9.16
C MET A 120 -35.50 13.91 -8.00
N ARG A 121 -35.18 13.32 -6.83
CA ARG A 121 -34.75 14.09 -5.67
C ARG A 121 -33.23 14.14 -5.64
N LYS A 122 -32.69 15.36 -5.67
CA LYS A 122 -31.25 15.59 -5.45
C LYS A 122 -30.82 14.96 -4.13
N ASP A 123 -29.81 14.11 -4.20
CA ASP A 123 -29.18 13.51 -3.02
C ASP A 123 -28.07 14.45 -2.54
N PRO A 124 -28.25 15.13 -1.39
CA PRO A 124 -27.27 16.09 -0.92
C PRO A 124 -25.95 15.45 -0.48
N ILE A 125 -25.91 14.13 -0.28
CA ILE A 125 -24.69 13.39 0.03
C ILE A 125 -23.77 13.32 -1.20
N ILE A 126 -24.33 13.26 -2.41
CA ILE A 126 -23.54 13.29 -3.65
C ILE A 126 -22.79 14.62 -3.79
N GLN A 127 -23.47 15.75 -3.56
CA GLN A 127 -22.80 17.05 -3.58
C GLN A 127 -21.72 17.14 -2.49
N MET A 128 -21.99 16.60 -1.29
CA MET A 128 -21.00 16.54 -0.22
C MET A 128 -19.78 15.70 -0.61
N LEU A 129 -19.95 14.64 -1.40
CA LEU A 129 -18.86 13.80 -1.92
C LEU A 129 -18.03 14.55 -2.97
N LEU A 130 -18.65 15.28 -3.90
CA LEU A 130 -17.95 16.12 -4.86
C LEU A 130 -17.13 17.23 -4.16
N ASP A 131 -17.69 17.82 -3.11
CA ASP A 131 -16.97 18.78 -2.26
C ASP A 131 -15.78 18.11 -1.52
N MET A 132 -15.90 16.83 -1.14
CA MET A 132 -14.78 16.09 -0.53
C MET A 132 -13.68 15.83 -1.54
N GLU A 133 -14.01 15.39 -2.76
CA GLU A 133 -13.06 15.19 -3.86
C GLU A 133 -12.26 16.47 -4.11
N THR A 134 -12.96 17.60 -4.25
CA THR A 134 -12.34 18.92 -4.43
C THR A 134 -11.39 19.24 -3.27
N ALA A 135 -11.84 19.09 -2.03
CA ALA A 135 -11.03 19.37 -0.85
C ALA A 135 -9.80 18.45 -0.72
N LEU A 136 -9.89 17.20 -1.18
CA LEU A 136 -8.78 16.25 -1.19
C LEU A 136 -7.74 16.61 -2.25
N ILE A 137 -8.17 17.08 -3.43
CA ILE A 137 -7.28 17.54 -4.50
C ILE A 137 -6.56 18.82 -4.07
N GLU A 138 -7.28 19.81 -3.53
CA GLU A 138 -6.70 21.06 -3.03
C GLU A 138 -5.71 20.84 -1.88
N ALA A 139 -5.93 19.81 -1.06
CA ALA A 139 -5.03 19.43 0.03
C ALA A 139 -3.88 18.49 -0.42
N GLU A 140 -3.77 18.20 -1.72
CA GLU A 140 -2.82 17.25 -2.30
C GLU A 140 -2.88 15.84 -1.66
N CYS A 141 -4.03 15.48 -1.10
CA CYS A 141 -4.30 14.18 -0.53
C CYS A 141 -4.74 13.15 -1.59
N MET A 142 -5.11 13.63 -2.77
CA MET A 142 -5.50 12.85 -3.94
C MET A 142 -5.19 13.67 -5.20
N ARG A 143 -4.92 13.00 -6.32
CA ARG A 143 -4.78 13.63 -7.63
C ARG A 143 -5.56 12.79 -8.64
N LEU A 144 -6.32 13.46 -9.50
CA LEU A 144 -6.99 12.79 -10.61
C LEU A 144 -5.94 12.45 -11.69
N PRO A 145 -6.11 11.33 -12.41
CA PRO A 145 -5.11 10.89 -13.37
C PRO A 145 -5.13 11.76 -14.63
N ILE A 146 -3.93 12.04 -15.13
CA ILE A 146 -3.69 12.66 -16.43
C ILE A 146 -3.11 11.55 -17.31
N VAL A 147 -3.88 11.15 -18.32
CA VAL A 147 -3.72 9.89 -19.02
C VAL A 147 -3.23 10.13 -20.45
N TYR A 148 -2.12 9.47 -20.80
CA TYR A 148 -1.63 9.36 -22.16
C TYR A 148 -1.82 7.92 -22.67
N ILE A 149 -2.39 7.77 -23.86
CA ILE A 149 -2.62 6.46 -24.48
C ILE A 149 -1.53 6.21 -25.53
N ARG A 150 -0.80 5.10 -25.35
CA ARG A 150 0.23 4.68 -26.29
C ARG A 150 -0.35 4.35 -27.68
N PRO A 151 0.36 4.67 -28.78
CA PRO A 151 -0.09 4.36 -30.14
C PRO A 151 -0.33 2.87 -30.42
N GLU A 152 0.28 1.98 -29.64
CA GLU A 152 0.12 0.54 -29.75
C GLU A 152 -1.23 0.02 -29.24
N VAL A 153 -1.98 0.84 -28.48
CA VAL A 153 -3.35 0.51 -28.06
C VAL A 153 -4.26 0.65 -29.27
N ASP A 154 -5.05 -0.38 -29.56
CA ASP A 154 -5.96 -0.34 -30.70
C ASP A 154 -7.00 0.77 -30.56
N LYS A 155 -7.49 1.29 -31.69
CA LYS A 155 -8.37 2.46 -31.73
C LYS A 155 -9.68 2.27 -30.96
N GLN A 156 -10.23 1.05 -30.95
CA GLN A 156 -11.49 0.79 -30.26
C GLN A 156 -11.28 0.87 -28.74
N THR A 157 -10.22 0.25 -28.24
CA THR A 157 -9.83 0.31 -26.83
C THR A 157 -9.45 1.75 -26.43
N ALA A 158 -8.68 2.47 -27.24
CA ALA A 158 -8.29 3.85 -26.96
C ALA A 158 -9.49 4.80 -26.82
N ASN A 159 -10.49 4.66 -27.70
CA ASN A 159 -11.74 5.44 -27.60
C ASN A 159 -12.50 5.11 -26.31
N ARG A 160 -12.64 3.82 -25.99
CA ARG A 160 -13.31 3.38 -24.75
C ARG A 160 -12.60 3.93 -23.51
N ILE A 161 -11.27 3.88 -23.47
CA ILE A 161 -10.47 4.42 -22.37
C ILE A 161 -10.68 5.92 -22.23
N THR A 162 -10.69 6.66 -23.35
CA THR A 162 -10.95 8.11 -23.35
C THR A 162 -12.32 8.43 -22.74
N ASP A 163 -13.36 7.68 -23.11
CA ASP A 163 -14.71 7.86 -22.59
C ASP A 163 -14.77 7.57 -21.08
N ILE A 164 -14.20 6.45 -20.63
CA ILE A 164 -14.18 6.06 -19.22
C ILE A 164 -13.42 7.11 -18.39
N VAL A 165 -12.19 7.46 -18.76
CA VAL A 165 -11.36 8.41 -18.00
C VAL A 165 -12.08 9.74 -17.84
N THR A 166 -12.68 10.27 -18.92
CA THR A 166 -13.41 11.53 -18.88
C THR A 166 -14.66 11.45 -17.99
N ASN A 167 -15.40 10.34 -18.06
CA ASN A 167 -16.58 10.11 -17.21
C ASN A 167 -16.22 10.01 -15.71
N HIS A 168 -14.99 9.59 -15.40
CA HIS A 168 -14.46 9.49 -14.05
C HIS A 168 -13.55 10.68 -13.66
N GLN A 169 -13.75 11.83 -14.32
CA GLN A 169 -13.09 13.11 -14.05
C GLN A 169 -11.56 13.12 -14.26
N GLY A 170 -10.99 12.08 -14.86
CA GLY A 170 -9.60 12.10 -15.30
C GLY A 170 -9.43 12.97 -16.55
N GLU A 171 -8.19 13.37 -16.80
CA GLU A 171 -7.81 14.21 -17.93
C GLU A 171 -7.05 13.39 -18.98
N MET A 172 -7.29 13.68 -20.25
CA MET A 172 -6.51 13.09 -21.36
C MET A 172 -5.45 14.08 -21.82
N THR A 173 -4.22 13.61 -22.02
CA THR A 173 -3.15 14.41 -22.62
C THR A 173 -2.57 13.71 -23.86
N PRO A 174 -2.25 14.47 -24.94
CA PRO A 174 -1.47 13.95 -26.06
C PRO A 174 0.04 13.93 -25.79
N ASP A 175 0.51 14.54 -24.69
CA ASP A 175 1.92 14.61 -24.31
C ASP A 175 2.26 13.56 -23.24
N GLU A 176 3.14 12.62 -23.58
CA GLU A 176 3.62 11.59 -22.65
C GLU A 176 4.39 12.21 -21.46
N GLU A 177 5.01 13.39 -21.64
CA GLU A 177 5.77 14.07 -20.59
C GLU A 177 4.89 14.77 -19.54
N GLU A 178 3.64 15.11 -19.86
CA GLU A 178 2.68 15.70 -18.92
C GLU A 178 1.85 14.63 -18.20
N ALA A 179 1.87 13.40 -18.69
CA ALA A 179 1.07 12.30 -18.16
C ALA A 179 1.54 11.83 -16.78
N THR A 180 0.57 11.59 -15.89
CA THR A 180 0.78 10.83 -14.66
C THR A 180 0.61 9.33 -14.91
N HIS A 181 -0.20 8.95 -15.91
CA HIS A 181 -0.48 7.57 -16.28
C HIS A 181 -0.27 7.35 -17.78
N ILE A 182 0.59 6.41 -18.12
CA ILE A 182 0.87 5.98 -19.51
C ILE A 182 0.21 4.62 -19.71
N ILE A 183 -0.76 4.57 -20.62
CA ILE A 183 -1.56 3.38 -20.88
C ILE A 183 -0.92 2.54 -21.98
N TYR A 184 -0.57 1.31 -21.63
CA TYR A 184 -0.11 0.25 -22.53
C TYR A 184 -1.29 -0.63 -22.97
N PRO A 185 -1.12 -1.45 -24.02
CA PRO A 185 -2.08 -2.49 -24.37
C PRO A 185 -2.44 -3.39 -23.17
N ALA A 186 -3.62 -4.00 -23.22
CA ALA A 186 -4.02 -4.96 -22.18
C ALA A 186 -3.00 -6.09 -22.07
N VAL A 187 -2.69 -6.47 -20.83
CA VAL A 187 -1.76 -7.56 -20.51
C VAL A 187 -2.52 -8.56 -19.64
N ASP A 188 -2.38 -9.84 -19.96
CA ASP A 188 -3.01 -10.90 -19.17
C ASP A 188 -2.44 -10.92 -17.74
N PRO A 189 -3.31 -11.11 -16.73
CA PRO A 189 -2.88 -11.34 -15.35
C PRO A 189 -1.88 -12.47 -15.22
N LEU A 190 -0.89 -12.32 -14.32
CA LEU A 190 0.02 -13.42 -14.03
C LEU A 190 -0.68 -14.45 -13.12
N PRO A 191 -0.44 -15.77 -13.30
CA PRO A 191 -1.06 -16.81 -12.46
C PRO A 191 -0.79 -16.66 -10.96
N GLU A 192 0.30 -15.99 -10.64
CA GLU A 192 0.76 -15.66 -9.29
C GLU A 192 0.17 -14.39 -8.66
N ASP A 193 -0.53 -13.55 -9.45
CA ASP A 193 -1.14 -12.31 -8.99
C ASP A 193 -2.41 -12.61 -8.19
N TYR A 194 -2.21 -12.97 -6.92
CA TYR A 194 -3.30 -13.40 -6.04
C TYR A 194 -3.58 -12.37 -4.96
N ALA A 195 -2.59 -12.07 -4.11
CA ALA A 195 -2.72 -11.05 -3.07
C ALA A 195 -1.39 -10.37 -2.74
N ARG A 196 -1.43 -9.25 -2.01
CA ARG A 196 -0.24 -8.68 -1.34
C ARG A 196 -0.63 -8.04 -0.01
N PRO A 197 0.23 -8.05 1.01
CA PRO A 197 0.05 -7.22 2.17
C PRO A 197 0.33 -5.76 1.80
N THR A 198 -0.58 -4.86 2.13
CA THR A 198 -0.41 -3.42 1.89
C THR A 198 0.28 -2.76 3.07
N PHE A 199 -0.19 -3.02 4.29
CA PHE A 199 0.46 -2.57 5.51
C PHE A 199 0.15 -3.50 6.69
N ARG A 200 1.03 -3.49 7.69
CA ARG A 200 0.86 -4.21 8.96
C ARG A 200 0.57 -3.24 10.10
N ARG A 201 -0.36 -3.59 10.99
CA ARG A 201 -0.61 -2.85 12.23
C ARG A 201 -0.78 -3.84 13.40
N ASP A 202 0.18 -3.82 14.31
CA ASP A 202 0.24 -4.74 15.46
C ASP A 202 0.06 -6.21 15.02
N LYS A 203 -0.97 -6.90 15.53
CA LYS A 203 -1.28 -8.31 15.28
C LYS A 203 -2.13 -8.55 14.04
N HIS A 204 -2.28 -7.56 13.17
CA HIS A 204 -3.11 -7.64 11.99
C HIS A 204 -2.40 -7.06 10.77
N VAL A 205 -2.85 -7.48 9.60
CA VAL A 205 -2.33 -7.05 8.30
C VAL A 205 -3.49 -6.77 7.37
N MET A 206 -3.35 -5.74 6.55
CA MET A 206 -4.28 -5.47 5.47
C MET A 206 -3.80 -6.21 4.22
N ILE A 207 -4.66 -7.06 3.68
CA ILE A 207 -4.40 -7.84 2.47
C ILE A 207 -5.20 -7.25 1.32
N HIS A 208 -4.48 -6.86 0.28
CA HIS A 208 -5.02 -6.45 -1.00
C HIS A 208 -5.08 -7.61 -1.97
N TRP A 209 -6.13 -7.63 -2.78
CA TRP A 209 -6.43 -8.68 -3.74
C TRP A 209 -6.26 -8.12 -5.14
N TYR A 210 -5.38 -8.72 -5.93
CA TYR A 210 -5.06 -8.19 -7.25
C TYR A 210 -6.31 -8.06 -8.11
N TYR A 211 -6.38 -6.95 -8.87
CA TYR A 211 -7.45 -6.63 -9.80
C TYR A 211 -8.80 -6.31 -9.12
N PHE A 212 -8.77 -6.08 -7.81
CA PHE A 212 -9.88 -5.48 -7.07
C PHE A 212 -9.44 -4.10 -6.56
N PRO A 213 -10.35 -3.12 -6.45
CA PRO A 213 -9.98 -1.85 -5.82
C PRO A 213 -9.75 -2.06 -4.32
N GLU A 214 -9.05 -1.13 -3.69
CA GLU A 214 -8.69 -1.19 -2.26
C GLU A 214 -9.91 -1.30 -1.34
N SER A 215 -11.11 -0.91 -1.81
CA SER A 215 -12.33 -1.13 -1.06
C SER A 215 -12.68 -2.61 -0.86
N PHE A 216 -12.03 -3.57 -1.53
CA PHE A 216 -12.21 -5.01 -1.34
C PHE A 216 -11.17 -5.65 -0.43
N ASP A 217 -10.20 -4.86 0.05
CA ASP A 217 -9.14 -5.32 0.95
C ASP A 217 -9.69 -5.92 2.25
N THR A 218 -8.97 -6.91 2.76
CA THR A 218 -9.35 -7.68 3.94
C THR A 218 -8.37 -7.42 5.07
N TRP A 219 -8.91 -6.97 6.20
CA TRP A 219 -8.20 -6.86 7.47
C TRP A 219 -8.22 -8.20 8.18
N VAL A 220 -7.06 -8.79 8.42
CA VAL A 220 -6.94 -10.14 9.00
C VAL A 220 -5.87 -10.18 10.08
N PRO A 221 -5.98 -11.11 11.05
CA PRO A 221 -4.87 -11.39 11.96
C PRO A 221 -3.60 -11.73 11.18
N ASN A 222 -2.47 -11.22 11.66
CA ASN A 222 -1.17 -11.45 11.06
C ASN A 222 -0.64 -12.82 11.49
N THR A 223 -1.14 -13.87 10.82
CA THR A 223 -0.72 -15.27 10.99
C THR A 223 0.10 -15.78 9.80
N PHE A 224 0.48 -14.90 8.89
CA PHE A 224 1.19 -15.22 7.65
C PHE A 224 2.68 -15.04 7.80
N ASP A 225 3.47 -15.81 7.03
CA ASP A 225 4.87 -15.49 6.80
C ASP A 225 4.94 -14.36 5.77
N LEU A 226 4.93 -13.12 6.26
CA LEU A 226 4.88 -11.94 5.40
C LEU A 226 6.24 -11.69 4.74
N PRO A 227 6.27 -11.15 3.51
CA PRO A 227 7.50 -10.70 2.88
C PRO A 227 8.24 -9.66 3.73
N ASP A 228 9.55 -9.57 3.59
CA ASP A 228 10.34 -8.56 4.30
C ASP A 228 9.92 -7.13 3.89
N ASN A 229 9.96 -6.19 4.84
CA ASN A 229 9.70 -4.75 4.64
C ASN A 229 8.27 -4.37 4.21
N VAL A 230 7.25 -5.11 4.66
CA VAL A 230 5.86 -4.62 4.64
C VAL A 230 5.78 -3.31 5.43
N PRO A 231 5.23 -2.22 4.86
CA PRO A 231 5.19 -0.93 5.54
C PRO A 231 4.16 -0.94 6.69
N ASP A 232 4.32 -0.03 7.65
CA ASP A 232 3.40 0.11 8.78
C ASP A 232 2.18 1.01 8.44
N CYS A 233 2.21 1.68 7.30
CA CYS A 233 1.12 2.51 6.77
C CYS A 233 1.05 2.42 5.23
N PRO A 234 -0.10 2.77 4.62
CA PRO A 234 -0.22 2.86 3.17
C PRO A 234 0.85 3.80 2.56
N LEU A 235 1.41 3.40 1.42
CA LEU A 235 2.39 4.20 0.69
C LEU A 235 1.71 5.36 -0.04
N SER A 236 2.46 6.45 -0.24
CA SER A 236 2.04 7.54 -1.12
C SER A 236 2.10 7.10 -2.60
N PRO A 237 1.21 7.59 -3.47
CA PRO A 237 1.27 7.29 -4.90
C PRO A 237 2.62 7.70 -5.51
N GLY A 238 3.08 6.96 -6.52
CA GLY A 238 4.28 7.30 -7.30
C GLY A 238 4.04 8.49 -8.24
N ASP A 239 5.14 9.10 -8.71
CA ASP A 239 5.07 10.32 -9.55
C ASP A 239 4.58 10.05 -10.97
N ARG A 240 4.81 8.83 -11.49
CA ARG A 240 4.36 8.41 -12.82
C ARG A 240 4.17 6.90 -12.89
N TRP A 241 3.09 6.48 -13.52
CA TRP A 241 2.70 5.08 -13.67
C TRP A 241 2.66 4.66 -15.13
N ARG A 242 3.18 3.46 -15.41
CA ARG A 242 2.98 2.75 -16.68
C ARG A 242 2.07 1.59 -16.39
N VAL A 243 0.85 1.59 -16.91
CA VAL A 243 -0.19 0.61 -16.56
C VAL A 243 -0.82 0.02 -17.82
N SER A 244 -1.29 -1.22 -17.73
CA SER A 244 -2.08 -1.82 -18.81
C SER A 244 -3.45 -1.17 -18.92
N ALA A 245 -4.04 -1.23 -20.12
CA ALA A 245 -5.39 -0.76 -20.42
C ALA A 245 -6.46 -1.28 -19.44
N SER A 246 -6.25 -2.48 -18.86
CA SER A 246 -7.17 -3.09 -17.91
C SER A 246 -7.38 -2.25 -16.64
N TRP A 247 -6.41 -1.40 -16.27
CA TRP A 247 -6.54 -0.48 -15.13
C TRP A 247 -7.76 0.45 -15.27
N VAL A 248 -8.03 0.91 -16.50
CA VAL A 248 -9.17 1.79 -16.80
C VAL A 248 -10.45 0.99 -17.03
N THR A 249 -10.38 -0.18 -17.66
CA THR A 249 -11.60 -0.97 -17.90
C THR A 249 -12.18 -1.55 -16.62
N ASP A 250 -11.33 -1.89 -15.65
CA ASP A 250 -11.79 -2.44 -14.37
C ASP A 250 -12.35 -1.33 -13.46
N LEU A 251 -11.84 -0.10 -13.56
CA LEU A 251 -12.45 1.09 -12.94
C LEU A 251 -13.94 1.21 -13.31
N GLU A 252 -14.30 1.00 -14.58
CA GLU A 252 -15.69 1.09 -15.05
C GLU A 252 -16.58 0.03 -14.36
N GLU A 253 -16.05 -1.15 -14.04
CA GLU A 253 -16.78 -2.22 -13.36
C GLU A 253 -17.01 -1.93 -11.87
N TYR A 254 -16.02 -1.35 -11.19
CA TYR A 254 -16.09 -1.12 -9.73
C TYR A 254 -16.49 0.30 -9.34
N ASN A 255 -16.49 1.24 -10.29
CA ASN A 255 -16.68 2.68 -10.09
C ASN A 255 -15.72 3.27 -9.03
N GLU A 256 -14.47 2.80 -9.04
CA GLU A 256 -13.39 3.22 -8.15
C GLU A 256 -12.05 3.11 -8.88
N TRP A 257 -11.16 4.11 -8.71
CA TRP A 257 -9.82 4.06 -9.31
C TRP A 257 -9.05 2.86 -8.75
N MET A 258 -8.51 2.05 -9.66
CA MET A 258 -7.85 0.78 -9.33
C MET A 258 -6.42 1.00 -8.81
N ALA A 259 -5.89 0.03 -8.06
CA ALA A 259 -4.52 0.10 -7.56
C ALA A 259 -3.51 -0.01 -8.72
N GLU A 260 -2.69 1.01 -8.92
CA GLU A 260 -1.80 1.11 -10.07
C GLU A 260 -0.78 -0.04 -10.14
N GLU A 261 -0.30 -0.52 -8.99
CA GLU A 261 0.67 -1.62 -8.93
C GLU A 261 0.12 -2.96 -9.47
N ASP A 262 -1.20 -3.13 -9.50
CA ASP A 262 -1.87 -4.32 -10.06
C ASP A 262 -1.79 -4.36 -11.57
N TYR A 263 -1.56 -3.22 -12.22
CA TYR A 263 -1.53 -3.08 -13.66
C TYR A 263 -0.18 -2.60 -14.18
N GLU A 264 0.79 -2.37 -13.27
CA GLU A 264 2.10 -1.84 -13.62
C GLU A 264 2.83 -2.72 -14.64
N VAL A 265 3.35 -2.09 -15.69
CA VAL A 265 4.17 -2.69 -16.74
C VAL A 265 5.54 -2.01 -16.83
N ASP A 266 6.52 -2.71 -17.39
CA ASP A 266 7.81 -2.12 -17.74
C ASP A 266 7.73 -1.30 -19.04
N GLU A 267 8.84 -0.66 -19.44
CA GLU A 267 8.90 0.16 -20.67
C GLU A 267 8.57 -0.64 -21.94
N ALA A 268 8.78 -1.96 -21.92
CA ALA A 268 8.46 -2.87 -23.00
C ALA A 268 7.01 -3.38 -22.95
N GLY A 269 6.19 -2.90 -22.02
CA GLY A 269 4.79 -3.30 -21.85
C GLY A 269 4.60 -4.67 -21.19
N ARG A 270 5.62 -5.20 -20.51
CA ARG A 270 5.52 -6.50 -19.80
C ARG A 270 5.09 -6.26 -18.36
N LYS A 271 4.14 -7.08 -17.87
CA LYS A 271 3.64 -7.01 -16.50
C LYS A 271 4.78 -7.11 -15.48
N LYS A 272 4.84 -6.15 -14.55
CA LYS A 272 5.78 -6.17 -13.42
C LYS A 272 5.21 -6.99 -12.27
N VAL A 273 6.07 -7.80 -11.67
CA VAL A 273 5.77 -8.55 -10.44
C VAL A 273 6.04 -7.66 -9.23
N HIS A 274 5.05 -7.50 -8.35
CA HIS A 274 5.23 -6.78 -7.10
C HIS A 274 6.10 -7.57 -6.10
N LYS A 275 6.99 -6.87 -5.39
CA LYS A 275 7.91 -7.45 -4.40
C LYS A 275 7.23 -8.15 -3.21
N HIS A 276 6.03 -7.71 -2.83
CA HIS A 276 5.27 -8.27 -1.70
C HIS A 276 4.17 -9.26 -2.14
N ARG A 277 4.20 -9.72 -3.39
CA ARG A 277 3.18 -10.66 -3.89
C ARG A 277 3.17 -11.95 -3.06
N LEU A 278 1.99 -12.40 -2.68
CA LEU A 278 1.70 -13.66 -2.01
C LEU A 278 0.99 -14.60 -2.97
N SER A 279 1.46 -15.85 -3.05
CA SER A 279 0.80 -16.92 -3.77
C SER A 279 -0.36 -17.52 -2.95
N VAL A 280 -1.17 -18.35 -3.59
CA VAL A 280 -2.22 -19.12 -2.90
C VAL A 280 -1.60 -20.00 -1.80
N ASP A 281 -0.45 -20.63 -2.07
CA ASP A 281 0.22 -21.50 -1.11
C ASP A 281 0.71 -20.73 0.13
N ASP A 282 1.17 -19.49 -0.04
CA ASP A 282 1.60 -18.62 1.07
C ASP A 282 0.43 -18.27 2.00
N LEU A 283 -0.75 -18.00 1.42
CA LEU A 283 -1.96 -17.67 2.18
C LEU A 283 -2.63 -18.91 2.81
N MET A 284 -2.54 -20.08 2.19
CA MET A 284 -3.16 -21.31 2.68
C MET A 284 -2.32 -22.06 3.72
N SER A 285 -0.99 -21.88 3.71
CA SER A 285 -0.09 -22.51 4.68
C SER A 285 -0.18 -21.90 6.09
N ALA A 286 -0.77 -20.71 6.23
CA ALA A 286 -0.90 -19.96 7.48
C ALA A 286 -1.88 -20.58 8.51
N GLY A 287 -2.60 -21.64 8.16
CA GLY A 287 -3.54 -22.34 9.05
C GLY A 287 -2.99 -23.62 9.69
N ASP A 288 -1.82 -24.11 9.28
CA ASP A 288 -1.35 -25.46 9.62
C ASP A 288 -0.04 -25.45 10.43
N GLU A 289 -0.01 -24.66 11.51
CA GLU A 289 1.03 -24.76 12.54
C GLU A 289 0.76 -25.94 13.49
N LYS A 290 0.82 -27.18 12.94
CA LYS A 290 1.48 -28.28 13.63
C LYS A 290 2.33 -29.07 12.63
N VAL A 291 3.64 -28.86 12.78
CA VAL A 291 4.77 -29.63 12.24
C VAL A 291 5.26 -29.18 10.85
N LYS A 292 6.30 -28.34 10.85
CA LYS A 292 7.59 -28.66 10.20
C LYS A 292 8.71 -27.76 10.69
N LYS A 293 9.77 -28.40 11.21
CA LYS A 293 11.10 -27.79 11.43
C LYS A 293 11.68 -27.29 10.10
N PRO A 294 12.58 -26.29 10.09
CA PRO A 294 13.09 -25.69 8.87
C PRO A 294 13.97 -26.70 8.11
N GLY A 295 13.49 -27.13 6.94
CA GLY A 295 14.26 -27.90 5.98
C GLY A 295 15.16 -26.98 5.19
N LYS A 296 16.47 -27.04 5.48
CA LYS A 296 17.54 -26.40 4.71
C LYS A 296 17.31 -26.49 3.20
N LEU A 297 17.31 -25.33 2.55
CA LEU A 297 17.57 -25.15 1.12
C LEU A 297 18.84 -25.92 0.74
N THR A 298 18.68 -27.02 0.01
CA THR A 298 19.81 -27.76 -0.54
C THR A 298 20.22 -27.08 -1.85
N HIS A 299 21.28 -26.28 -1.75
CA HIS A 299 22.02 -25.80 -2.91
C HIS A 299 22.34 -26.97 -3.87
N GLN A 300 21.97 -26.77 -5.14
CA GLN A 300 22.44 -27.56 -6.28
C GLN A 300 23.96 -27.74 -6.22
N LYS A 301 24.43 -28.97 -5.96
CA LYS A 301 25.85 -29.31 -6.12
C LYS A 301 26.15 -29.69 -7.56
N ARG A 302 26.92 -28.82 -8.22
CA ARG A 302 27.66 -29.06 -9.46
C ARG A 302 28.49 -30.35 -9.37
N LYS A 303 28.54 -31.07 -10.49
CA LYS A 303 29.39 -32.25 -10.75
C LYS A 303 30.88 -31.92 -10.59
N ARG A 304 31.66 -32.78 -9.89
CA ARG A 304 33.01 -33.25 -10.33
C ARG A 304 33.66 -34.29 -9.39
N SER A 305 34.03 -35.41 -10.02
CA SER A 305 35.19 -36.32 -9.82
C SER A 305 35.30 -37.26 -8.60
N PRO A 306 35.89 -38.47 -8.81
CA PRO A 306 35.70 -39.65 -7.96
C PRO A 306 36.75 -39.78 -6.85
N SER A 307 36.35 -40.39 -5.74
CA SER A 307 37.21 -40.67 -4.59
C SER A 307 38.30 -41.71 -4.89
N PRO A 308 39.49 -41.64 -4.23
CA PRO A 308 40.62 -42.53 -4.51
C PRO A 308 40.54 -43.86 -3.75
N GLN A 309 41.01 -44.93 -4.38
CA GLN A 309 41.22 -46.24 -3.75
C GLN A 309 42.53 -46.26 -2.94
N ALA A 310 42.48 -46.85 -1.75
CA ALA A 310 43.66 -47.17 -0.95
C ALA A 310 44.07 -48.65 -1.13
N LYS A 311 45.36 -48.91 -1.36
CA LYS A 311 46.13 -50.04 -0.80
C LYS A 311 47.58 -50.07 -1.31
N GLY A 312 48.51 -50.39 -0.40
CA GLY A 312 49.79 -51.03 -0.74
C GLY A 312 51.04 -50.25 -0.37
N GLY A 313 51.57 -50.49 0.83
CA GLY A 313 52.85 -49.94 1.28
C GLY A 313 54.07 -50.65 0.67
N LYS A 314 55.21 -49.95 0.66
CA LYS A 314 56.56 -50.53 0.77
C LYS A 314 57.58 -49.45 1.18
N ARG A 315 58.46 -49.87 2.10
CA ARG A 315 59.48 -49.10 2.82
C ARG A 315 60.72 -48.77 1.96
N LYS A 316 61.38 -47.64 2.24
CA LYS A 316 62.85 -47.49 2.46
C LYS A 316 63.17 -46.01 2.75
N SER A 317 63.61 -45.68 3.97
CA SER A 317 65.02 -45.51 4.38
C SER A 317 65.59 -44.13 4.02
N GLY A 318 65.66 -43.23 5.01
CA GLY A 318 66.48 -42.03 4.99
C GLY A 318 66.86 -41.64 6.42
N ARG A 319 68.14 -41.80 6.76
CA ARG A 319 68.75 -41.47 8.06
C ARG A 319 69.31 -40.03 7.98
N SER A 320 68.94 -39.25 9.01
CA SER A 320 69.31 -37.89 9.52
C SER A 320 70.74 -37.36 9.24
N PRO A 321 71.15 -36.10 9.60
CA PRO A 321 70.65 -35.17 10.65
C PRO A 321 70.58 -33.68 10.18
N ALA A 322 70.26 -32.61 10.91
CA ALA A 322 70.14 -32.19 12.31
C ALA A 322 69.06 -31.05 12.32
N VAL A 323 68.36 -30.65 13.39
CA VAL A 323 68.81 -29.84 14.53
C VAL A 323 67.69 -29.84 15.60
N PHE A 324 68.10 -29.90 16.88
CA PHE A 324 67.41 -29.66 18.17
C PHE A 324 66.43 -28.43 18.14
N GLN A 325 65.35 -28.21 18.90
CA GLN A 325 64.88 -28.66 20.22
C GLN A 325 63.38 -28.31 20.46
N LYS A 326 62.79 -29.13 21.34
CA LYS A 326 61.67 -28.96 22.31
C LYS A 326 60.91 -27.61 22.42
N LYS A 327 59.57 -27.74 22.49
CA LYS A 327 58.57 -26.78 23.04
C LYS A 327 58.78 -26.51 24.55
N PRO A 328 58.20 -25.44 25.15
CA PRO A 328 56.80 -25.47 25.61
C PRO A 328 55.99 -24.15 25.44
N ARG A 329 54.67 -24.27 25.72
CA ARG A 329 53.61 -23.24 25.85
C ARG A 329 54.07 -22.00 26.66
N ALA A 330 53.52 -20.79 26.50
CA ALA A 330 52.13 -20.36 26.69
C ALA A 330 51.95 -18.88 26.23
N ASP A 331 50.71 -18.42 26.33
CA ASP A 331 50.18 -17.04 26.26
C ASP A 331 49.63 -16.47 24.94
N ASP A 332 48.42 -15.92 25.13
CA ASP A 332 47.82 -14.72 24.57
C ASP A 332 48.34 -14.20 23.24
N GLU A 333 47.42 -13.95 22.31
CA GLU A 333 47.29 -12.59 21.77
C GLU A 333 45.99 -12.42 20.99
N GLU A 334 45.35 -11.29 21.31
CA GLU A 334 44.18 -10.67 20.72
C GLU A 334 44.43 -10.33 19.25
N SER A 335 43.43 -10.53 18.39
CA SER A 335 43.47 -10.07 17.01
C SER A 335 43.29 -8.56 16.93
N GLU A 336 44.30 -7.91 16.36
CA GLU A 336 44.55 -6.47 16.26
C GLU A 336 43.47 -5.65 15.53
N ASP A 337 43.20 -4.46 16.06
CA ASP A 337 42.33 -3.41 15.51
C ASP A 337 43.04 -2.66 14.36
N LEU A 338 42.43 -2.70 13.18
CA LEU A 338 42.97 -2.18 11.91
C LEU A 338 42.83 -0.66 11.73
N THR A 339 42.44 0.09 12.76
CA THR A 339 42.23 1.54 12.67
C THR A 339 43.37 2.39 13.25
N LYS A 340 44.45 1.75 13.72
CA LYS A 340 45.53 2.42 14.49
C LYS A 340 46.37 3.44 13.70
N ASP A 341 46.34 3.43 12.37
CA ASP A 341 47.17 4.28 11.52
C ASP A 341 46.37 5.31 10.67
N MET A 342 45.17 5.69 11.09
CA MET A 342 44.42 6.80 10.46
C MET A 342 44.57 8.10 11.25
N ASP A 343 45.03 9.17 10.58
CA ASP A 343 45.13 10.51 11.16
C ASP A 343 43.75 11.17 11.36
N ASP A 344 43.58 11.84 12.50
CA ASP A 344 42.36 12.57 12.86
C ASP A 344 42.18 13.85 12.01
N PRO A 345 40.95 14.16 11.53
CA PRO A 345 40.69 15.39 10.80
C PRO A 345 40.74 16.63 11.71
N PRO A 346 41.24 17.78 11.22
CA PRO A 346 41.32 19.01 12.03
C PRO A 346 39.92 19.59 12.31
N ALA A 347 39.72 20.04 13.55
CA ALA A 347 38.47 20.64 14.00
C ALA A 347 38.31 22.08 13.47
N GLU A 348 37.38 22.31 12.55
CA GLU A 348 36.94 23.66 12.18
C GLU A 348 35.79 24.12 13.09
N THR A 349 36.05 25.15 13.90
CA THR A 349 35.02 25.84 14.69
C THR A 349 34.46 27.04 13.93
N ASN A 350 33.30 26.89 13.29
CA ASN A 350 32.51 28.02 12.79
C ASN A 350 31.33 28.29 13.75
N LEU A 351 31.59 29.06 14.80
CA LEU A 351 30.54 29.68 15.63
C LEU A 351 30.59 31.19 15.40
N THR A 352 29.61 31.72 14.68
CA THR A 352 29.39 33.16 14.51
C THR A 352 28.31 33.62 15.50
N GLU A 353 28.69 34.41 16.50
CA GLU A 353 27.75 35.11 17.40
C GLU A 353 26.98 36.20 16.65
N VAL A 354 25.65 36.14 16.71
CA VAL A 354 24.78 37.21 16.24
C VAL A 354 24.51 38.16 17.42
N LYS A 355 25.08 39.36 17.40
CA LYS A 355 24.74 40.42 18.36
C LYS A 355 23.40 41.04 17.99
N ALA A 356 22.51 41.08 18.98
CA ALA A 356 21.26 41.83 18.92
C ALA A 356 21.52 43.35 18.94
N SER A 357 20.87 44.07 18.05
CA SER A 357 20.59 45.51 18.16
C SER A 357 19.26 45.78 17.48
#